data_AF-A0AAV9DHK4-F1
#
_entry.id   AF-A0AAV9DHK4-F1
#
_cell.length_a   1.000
_cell.length_b   1.000
_cell.length_c   1.000
_cell.angle_alpha   90.00
_cell.angle_beta   90.00
_cell.angle_gamma   90.00
#
_symmetry.space_group_name_H-M   'P 1'
#
loop_
_entity.id
_entity.type
_entity.pdbx_description
1 polymer ?
#
loop_
_entity_poly.entity_id
_entity_poly.type
_entity_poly.pdbx_seq_one_letter_code
_entity_poly.pdbx_strand_id
1 'polypeptide(L)'
;MEGVNVSESGVVLRKRVMVVIDHSPGAKHAAIWALTHVANKGDLLTLLHVVPPSNGGGGRGGGSSSPPQLASSLGSLCKACKPEVEVEALVIQGPKLSTVLSQVKKLEASVLVLSQKKPSSLSSLCMCLSGSEEFVEQCINNADCLTLAVRKQSGGLGGYLVSTRWQKNFWLLA
;
A
#
# COMPACT_ATOMS: atom_id res chain seq x y z
N MET A 1 -24.45 34.65 -29.70
CA MET A 1 -24.34 33.19 -29.91
C MET A 1 -22.88 32.91 -30.20
N GLU A 2 -21.99 33.08 -29.23
CA GLU A 2 -21.70 32.13 -28.13
C GLU A 2 -21.32 30.75 -28.66
N GLY A 3 -20.04 30.43 -28.51
CA GLY A 3 -19.46 29.16 -28.90
C GLY A 3 -17.97 29.13 -28.58
N VAL A 4 -17.58 29.57 -27.36
CA VAL A 4 -16.24 29.32 -26.84
C VAL A 4 -16.19 27.83 -26.51
N ASN A 5 -15.62 27.03 -27.40
CA ASN A 5 -15.21 25.67 -27.10
C ASN A 5 -14.04 25.75 -26.11
N VAL A 6 -14.36 25.73 -24.82
CA VAL A 6 -13.40 25.37 -23.78
C VAL A 6 -13.12 23.88 -23.95
N SER A 7 -12.10 23.56 -24.73
CA SER A 7 -11.46 22.26 -24.65
C SER A 7 -10.84 22.17 -23.26
N GLU A 8 -11.54 21.51 -22.35
CA GLU A 8 -11.08 21.18 -21.00
C GLU A 8 -9.98 20.12 -21.12
N SER A 9 -8.81 20.55 -21.59
CA SER A 9 -7.56 19.83 -21.39
C SER A 9 -7.11 20.07 -19.95
N GLY A 10 -7.87 19.51 -19.01
CA GLY A 10 -7.38 19.25 -17.68
C GLY A 10 -6.21 18.30 -17.81
N VAL A 11 -4.99 18.81 -17.64
CA VAL A 11 -3.83 17.97 -17.37
C VAL A 11 -4.18 17.18 -16.11
N VAL A 12 -4.68 15.96 -16.29
CA VAL A 12 -4.85 15.02 -15.18
C VAL A 12 -3.45 14.77 -14.69
N LEU A 13 -3.07 15.43 -13.60
CA LEU A 13 -1.73 15.34 -13.05
C LEU A 13 -1.55 13.88 -12.61
N ARG A 14 -0.83 13.11 -13.42
CA ARG A 14 -0.55 11.70 -13.17
C ARG A 14 0.13 11.61 -11.82
N LYS A 15 -0.54 11.02 -10.83
CA LYS A 15 0.05 10.79 -9.50
C LYS A 15 0.59 9.38 -9.40
N ARG A 16 1.54 9.20 -8.47
CA ARG A 16 2.06 7.89 -8.11
C ARG A 16 1.46 7.43 -6.79
N VAL A 17 0.78 6.29 -6.84
CA VAL A 17 0.27 5.57 -5.68
C VAL A 17 1.22 4.41 -5.40
N MET A 18 1.87 4.41 -4.25
CA MET A 18 2.77 3.32 -3.85
C MET A 18 2.10 2.44 -2.81
N VAL A 19 2.12 1.13 -3.00
CA VAL A 19 1.58 0.14 -2.07
C VAL A 19 2.70 -0.75 -1.56
N VAL A 20 2.87 -0.82 -0.25
CA VAL A 20 3.82 -1.76 0.36
C VAL A 20 3.17 -3.13 0.44
N ILE A 21 3.81 -4.12 -0.18
CA ILE A 21 3.32 -5.50 -0.24
C ILE A 21 4.25 -6.47 0.48
N ASP A 22 3.67 -7.47 1.10
CA ASP A 22 4.34 -8.61 1.73
C ASP A 22 3.51 -9.89 1.51
N HIS A 23 3.97 -11.02 2.05
CA HIS A 23 3.23 -12.29 1.95
C HIS A 23 1.97 -12.35 2.83
N SER A 24 1.57 -11.25 3.48
CA SER A 24 0.37 -11.23 4.29
C SER A 24 -0.88 -11.14 3.42
N PRO A 25 -2.01 -11.73 3.85
CA PRO A 25 -3.29 -11.54 3.17
C PRO A 25 -3.73 -10.06 3.19
N GLY A 26 -3.23 -9.25 4.13
CA GLY A 26 -3.51 -7.82 4.20
C GLY A 26 -2.96 -7.05 3.00
N ALA A 27 -1.79 -7.43 2.48
CA ALA A 27 -1.16 -6.76 1.33
C ALA A 27 -2.03 -6.82 0.07
N LYS A 28 -2.63 -7.98 -0.22
CA LYS A 28 -3.57 -8.12 -1.35
C LYS A 28 -4.77 -7.18 -1.21
N HIS A 29 -5.35 -7.11 0.00
CA HIS A 29 -6.49 -6.25 0.29
C HIS A 29 -6.14 -4.78 0.16
N ALA A 30 -4.97 -4.36 0.66
CA ALA A 30 -4.48 -2.98 0.51
C ALA A 30 -4.24 -2.61 -0.96
N ALA A 31 -3.65 -3.51 -1.76
CA ALA A 31 -3.41 -3.27 -3.18
C ALA A 31 -4.71 -3.09 -3.97
N ILE A 32 -5.68 -4.00 -3.77
CA ILE A 32 -6.99 -3.88 -4.43
C ILE A 32 -7.73 -2.64 -3.97
N TRP A 33 -7.71 -2.33 -2.67
CA TRP A 33 -8.34 -1.12 -2.15
C TRP A 33 -7.73 0.16 -2.74
N ALA A 34 -6.39 0.22 -2.84
CA ALA A 34 -5.69 1.35 -3.46
C ALA A 34 -6.07 1.51 -4.94
N LEU A 35 -6.15 0.40 -5.66
CA LEU A 35 -6.52 0.39 -7.08
C LEU A 35 -7.95 0.91 -7.31
N THR A 36 -8.89 0.55 -6.43
CA THR A 36 -10.31 0.90 -6.59
C THR A 36 -10.66 2.29 -6.07
N HIS A 37 -10.02 2.75 -4.99
CA HIS A 37 -10.40 3.99 -4.30
C HIS A 37 -9.41 5.14 -4.47
N VAL A 38 -8.14 4.86 -4.84
CA VAL A 38 -7.08 5.88 -4.86
C VAL A 38 -6.56 6.14 -6.27
N ALA A 39 -6.32 5.08 -7.04
CA ALA A 39 -5.76 5.19 -8.39
C ALA A 39 -6.82 5.55 -9.43
N ASN A 40 -6.54 6.53 -10.29
CA ASN A 40 -7.37 6.97 -11.40
C ASN A 40 -6.77 6.53 -12.75
N LYS A 41 -7.53 6.73 -13.83
CA LYS A 41 -7.04 6.51 -15.19
C LYS A 41 -5.77 7.35 -15.43
N GLY A 42 -4.71 6.70 -15.90
CA GLY A 42 -3.42 7.33 -16.17
C GLY A 42 -2.48 7.45 -14.96
N ASP A 43 -2.94 7.11 -13.75
CA ASP A 43 -2.07 7.06 -12.57
C ASP A 43 -1.09 5.88 -12.63
N LEU A 44 -0.01 5.99 -11.85
CA LEU A 44 0.96 4.91 -11.67
C LEU A 44 0.80 4.26 -10.30
N LEU A 45 0.55 2.95 -10.29
CA LEU A 45 0.53 2.12 -9.10
C LEU A 45 1.86 1.36 -8.96
N THR A 46 2.67 1.71 -7.97
CA THR A 46 3.93 1.02 -7.65
C THR A 46 3.70 0.00 -6.54
N LEU A 47 3.89 -1.27 -6.84
CA LEU A 47 3.88 -2.35 -5.86
C LEU A 47 5.29 -2.56 -5.28
N LEU A 48 5.54 -2.05 -4.07
CA LEU A 48 6.84 -2.10 -3.41
C LEU A 48 6.92 -3.29 -2.44
N HIS A 49 7.83 -4.23 -2.71
CA HIS A 49 8.19 -5.29 -1.78
C HIS A 49 9.60 -5.07 -1.22
N VAL A 50 9.72 -4.93 0.09
CA VAL A 50 11.02 -4.78 0.76
C VAL A 50 11.46 -6.11 1.36
N VAL A 51 12.57 -6.64 0.86
CA VAL A 51 13.20 -7.86 1.36
C VAL A 51 14.20 -7.48 2.46
N PRO A 52 14.07 -7.98 3.69
CA PRO A 52 15.05 -7.71 4.74
C PRO A 52 16.45 -8.18 4.32
N PRO A 53 17.54 -7.50 4.74
CA PRO A 53 18.89 -8.00 4.53
C PRO A 53 19.03 -9.33 5.29
N SER A 54 19.48 -10.38 4.60
CA SER A 54 19.71 -11.68 5.22
C SER A 54 20.93 -11.60 6.13
N ASN A 55 20.76 -11.72 7.46
CA ASN A 55 21.86 -12.12 8.32
C ASN A 55 22.18 -13.57 7.99
N GLY A 56 23.41 -13.85 7.54
CA GLY A 56 23.84 -15.21 7.20
C GLY A 56 23.58 -16.17 8.36
N GLY A 57 22.81 -17.23 8.10
CA GLY A 57 22.57 -18.28 9.09
C GLY A 57 21.26 -19.05 8.88
N GLY A 58 21.37 -20.22 8.26
CA GLY A 58 20.57 -21.39 8.64
C GLY A 58 19.09 -21.40 8.27
N GLY A 59 18.82 -21.96 7.09
CA GLY A 59 17.75 -22.94 6.79
C GLY A 59 16.37 -22.79 7.44
N ARG A 60 15.34 -22.74 6.59
CA ARG A 60 14.41 -23.87 6.38
C ARG A 60 13.32 -23.45 5.40
N GLY A 61 13.11 -24.28 4.38
CA GLY A 61 12.08 -24.09 3.38
C GLY A 61 10.69 -24.01 4.01
N GLY A 62 9.93 -23.04 3.54
CA GLY A 62 8.47 -23.05 3.48
C GLY A 62 8.12 -22.47 2.12
N GLY A 63 7.25 -23.12 1.36
CA GLY A 63 6.92 -22.79 -0.03
C GLY A 63 6.19 -21.45 -0.20
N SER A 64 6.73 -20.34 0.30
CA SER A 64 6.30 -19.01 -0.04
C SER A 64 6.91 -18.64 -1.38
N SER A 65 6.07 -18.30 -2.34
CA SER A 65 6.45 -17.69 -3.62
C SER A 65 7.61 -16.71 -3.44
N SER A 66 8.60 -16.73 -4.32
CA SER A 66 9.73 -15.80 -4.21
C SER A 66 9.24 -14.33 -4.25
N PRO A 67 9.98 -13.38 -3.65
CA PRO A 67 9.59 -11.96 -3.65
C PRO A 67 9.18 -11.40 -5.03
N PRO A 68 9.88 -11.74 -6.13
CA PRO A 68 9.46 -11.32 -7.47
C PRO A 68 8.15 -11.97 -7.95
N GLN A 69 7.87 -13.22 -7.54
CA GLN A 69 6.61 -13.91 -7.88
C GLN A 69 5.41 -13.25 -7.19
N LEU A 70 5.56 -12.77 -5.96
CA LEU A 70 4.49 -12.06 -5.25
C LEU A 70 4.16 -10.73 -5.95
N ALA A 71 5.18 -9.93 -6.26
CA ALA A 71 4.99 -8.63 -6.90
C ALA A 71 4.42 -8.75 -8.32
N SER A 72 4.86 -9.76 -9.09
CA SER A 72 4.32 -10.04 -10.43
C SER A 72 2.88 -10.58 -10.40
N SER A 73 2.54 -11.45 -9.44
CA SER A 73 1.19 -11.97 -9.28
C SER A 73 0.20 -10.86 -8.92
N LEU A 74 0.51 -10.03 -7.91
CA LEU A 74 -0.31 -8.89 -7.56
C LEU A 74 -0.36 -7.84 -8.69
N GLY A 75 0.76 -7.61 -9.37
CA GLY A 75 0.79 -6.70 -10.53
C GLY A 75 -0.14 -7.14 -11.64
N SER A 76 -0.17 -8.45 -11.94
CA SER A 76 -1.08 -9.02 -12.95
C SER A 76 -2.54 -8.89 -12.54
N LEU A 77 -2.84 -9.12 -11.26
CA LEU A 77 -4.20 -8.92 -10.72
C LEU A 77 -4.63 -7.45 -10.83
N CYS A 78 -3.78 -6.51 -10.48
CA CYS A 78 -4.11 -5.08 -10.60
C CYS A 78 -4.37 -4.68 -12.06
N LYS A 79 -3.54 -5.14 -13.00
CA LYS A 79 -3.74 -4.89 -14.43
C LYS A 79 -5.04 -5.47 -14.96
N ALA A 80 -5.40 -6.68 -14.51
CA ALA A 80 -6.66 -7.32 -14.89
C ALA A 80 -7.88 -6.58 -14.32
N CYS A 81 -7.77 -6.02 -13.11
CA CYS A 81 -8.87 -5.29 -12.47
C CYS A 81 -9.07 -3.87 -13.03
N LYS A 82 -8.00 -3.17 -13.42
CA LYS A 82 -8.07 -1.79 -13.89
C LYS A 82 -6.95 -1.48 -14.89
N PRO A 83 -7.11 -1.86 -16.18
CA PRO A 83 -6.05 -1.75 -17.18
C PRO A 83 -5.68 -0.30 -17.52
N GLU A 84 -6.50 0.67 -17.14
CA GLU A 84 -6.25 2.10 -17.33
C GLU A 84 -5.24 2.68 -16.34
N VAL A 85 -4.88 1.92 -15.30
CA VAL A 85 -3.82 2.27 -14.34
C VAL A 85 -2.53 1.59 -14.77
N GLU A 86 -1.45 2.35 -14.85
CA GLU A 86 -0.13 1.79 -15.11
C GLU A 86 0.37 1.10 -13.83
N VAL A 87 0.73 -0.17 -13.90
CA VAL A 87 1.17 -0.95 -12.72
C VAL A 87 2.61 -1.39 -12.90
N GLU A 88 3.46 -1.03 -11.93
CA GLU A 88 4.85 -1.47 -11.84
C GLU A 88 5.10 -2.23 -10.53
N ALA A 89 6.10 -3.11 -10.54
CA ALA A 89 6.52 -3.89 -9.40
C ALA A 89 7.98 -3.57 -9.07
N LEU A 90 8.25 -3.24 -7.82
CA LEU A 90 9.58 -2.85 -7.35
C LEU A 90 9.95 -3.71 -6.14
N VAL A 91 11.03 -4.47 -6.26
CA VAL A 91 11.56 -5.31 -5.18
C VAL A 91 12.91 -4.75 -4.76
N ILE A 92 13.05 -4.39 -3.49
CA ILE A 92 14.28 -3.78 -2.95
C ILE A 92 14.71 -4.52 -1.71
N GLN A 93 16.01 -4.77 -1.57
CA GLN A 93 16.57 -5.29 -0.34
C GLN A 93 16.97 -4.14 0.59
N GLY A 94 16.59 -4.22 1.87
CA GLY A 94 17.00 -3.23 2.86
C GLY A 94 16.13 -3.24 4.13
N PRO A 95 16.46 -2.38 5.12
CA PRO A 95 15.62 -2.20 6.29
C PRO A 95 14.25 -1.64 5.89
N LYS A 96 13.17 -2.24 6.39
CA LYS A 96 11.80 -2.00 5.89
C LYS A 96 11.39 -0.52 5.93
N LEU A 97 11.51 0.13 7.09
CA LEU A 97 11.08 1.53 7.27
C LEU A 97 11.87 2.50 6.40
N SER A 98 13.21 2.50 6.52
CA SER A 98 14.06 3.43 5.80
C SER A 98 13.94 3.27 4.28
N THR A 99 13.82 2.03 3.81
CA THR A 99 13.61 1.73 2.39
C THR A 99 12.29 2.30 1.90
N VAL A 100 11.19 2.09 2.64
CA VAL A 100 9.87 2.63 2.25
C VAL A 100 9.88 4.15 2.20
N LEU A 101 10.37 4.83 3.25
CA LEU A 101 10.45 6.29 3.28
C LEU A 101 11.35 6.84 2.17
N SER A 102 12.49 6.18 1.91
CA SER A 102 13.38 6.54 0.81
C SER A 102 12.70 6.37 -0.56
N GLN A 103 11.95 5.30 -0.78
CA GLN A 103 11.22 5.10 -2.04
C GLN A 103 10.06 6.07 -2.21
N VAL A 104 9.35 6.44 -1.14
CA VAL A 104 8.33 7.50 -1.20
C VAL A 104 8.94 8.77 -1.78
N LYS A 105 10.07 9.19 -1.24
CA LYS A 105 10.78 10.39 -1.68
C LYS A 105 11.38 10.25 -3.08
N LYS A 106 12.07 9.15 -3.36
CA LYS A 106 12.75 8.90 -4.63
C LYS A 106 11.80 8.81 -5.81
N LEU A 107 10.64 8.20 -5.60
CA LEU A 107 9.63 8.02 -6.64
C LEU A 107 8.60 9.15 -6.66
N GLU A 108 8.74 10.14 -5.77
CA GLU A 108 7.77 11.23 -5.59
C GLU A 108 6.34 10.71 -5.43
N ALA A 109 6.19 9.67 -4.61
CA ALA A 109 4.88 9.06 -4.36
C ALA A 109 3.95 10.09 -3.71
N SER A 110 2.79 10.30 -4.31
CA SER A 110 1.78 11.23 -3.79
C SER A 110 0.94 10.57 -2.70
N VAL A 111 0.75 9.24 -2.79
CA VAL A 111 0.03 8.44 -1.79
C VAL A 111 0.80 7.16 -1.48
N LEU A 112 0.99 6.88 -0.20
CA LEU A 112 1.51 5.61 0.32
C LEU A 112 0.38 4.81 0.94
N VAL A 113 0.22 3.55 0.52
CA VAL A 113 -0.77 2.62 1.08
C VAL A 113 -0.08 1.44 1.75
N LEU A 114 -0.50 1.15 2.99
CA LEU A 114 0.04 0.09 3.83
C LEU A 114 -1.08 -0.85 4.26
N SER A 115 -0.78 -2.14 4.39
CA SER A 115 -1.71 -3.07 5.05
C SER A 115 -1.59 -2.96 6.57
N GLN A 116 -2.70 -2.71 7.25
CA GLN A 116 -2.79 -2.74 8.71
C GLN A 116 -3.29 -4.11 9.16
N LYS A 117 -2.68 -4.67 10.21
CA LYS A 117 -3.18 -5.90 10.86
C LYS A 117 -4.29 -5.56 11.84
N LYS A 118 -5.16 -6.54 12.14
CA LYS A 118 -6.10 -6.43 13.25
C LYS A 118 -5.28 -6.40 14.55
N PRO A 119 -5.48 -5.41 15.44
CA PRO A 119 -4.84 -5.45 16.75
C PRO A 119 -5.32 -6.72 17.46
N SER A 120 -4.38 -7.48 18.02
CA SER A 120 -4.73 -8.63 18.85
C SER A 120 -5.32 -8.12 20.16
N SER A 121 -6.33 -8.81 20.70
CA SER A 121 -6.97 -8.43 21.98
C SER A 121 -6.00 -8.37 23.17
N LEU A 122 -4.78 -8.89 23.03
CA LEU A 122 -3.71 -8.84 24.03
C LEU A 122 -2.73 -7.66 23.80
N SER A 123 -2.65 -7.09 22.59
CA SER A 123 -1.79 -5.91 22.33
C SER A 123 -2.42 -4.60 22.81
N SER A 124 -3.72 -4.60 23.14
CA SER A 124 -4.35 -3.47 23.84
C SER A 124 -4.11 -3.50 25.35
N LEU A 125 -3.78 -4.68 25.92
CA LEU A 125 -3.53 -4.87 27.35
C LEU A 125 -2.07 -4.64 27.75
N CYS A 126 -1.15 -4.82 26.81
CA CYS A 126 0.26 -4.48 26.96
C CYS A 126 0.54 -3.31 26.01
N MET A 127 1.06 -2.15 26.48
CA MET A 127 1.39 -0.99 25.61
C MET A 127 2.43 -1.28 24.50
N CYS A 128 2.79 -2.54 24.27
CA CYS A 128 3.71 -2.98 23.24
C CYS A 128 2.94 -3.17 21.92
N LEU A 129 3.06 -2.19 21.03
CA LEU A 129 2.68 -2.34 19.64
C LEU A 129 3.47 -3.51 19.02
N SER A 130 2.82 -4.29 18.15
CA SER A 130 3.57 -5.24 17.33
C SER A 130 4.53 -4.47 16.42
N GLY A 131 5.71 -5.02 16.12
CA GLY A 131 6.66 -4.37 15.19
C GLY A 131 6.06 -4.03 13.81
N SER A 132 5.00 -4.73 13.36
CA SER A 132 4.27 -4.33 12.14
C SER A 132 3.33 -3.15 12.33
N GLU A 133 2.79 -2.96 13.53
CA GLU A 133 1.94 -1.82 13.87
C GLU A 133 2.79 -0.56 14.09
N GLU A 134 3.91 -0.70 14.80
CA GLU A 134 4.91 0.36 14.94
C GLU A 134 5.42 0.83 13.57
N PHE A 135 5.75 -0.10 12.68
CA PHE A 135 6.15 0.23 11.30
C PHE A 135 5.10 1.06 10.55
N VAL A 136 3.81 0.70 10.67
CA VAL A 136 2.72 1.42 10.00
C VAL A 136 2.58 2.83 10.57
N GLU A 137 2.59 2.97 11.90
CA GLU A 137 2.52 4.28 12.56
C GLU A 137 3.73 5.15 12.22
N GLN A 138 4.94 4.58 12.19
CA GLN A 138 6.13 5.29 11.76
C GLN A 138 6.03 5.76 10.30
N CYS A 139 5.47 4.96 9.39
CA CYS A 139 5.23 5.43 8.02
C CYS A 139 4.20 6.56 7.96
N ILE A 140 3.08 6.43 8.69
CA ILE A 140 2.03 7.47 8.72
C ILE A 140 2.57 8.81 9.21
N ASN A 141 3.48 8.78 10.18
CA ASN A 141 4.01 9.99 10.81
C ASN A 141 5.21 10.60 10.06
N ASN A 142 6.03 9.78 9.37
CA ASN A 142 7.30 10.22 8.80
C ASN A 142 7.34 10.25 7.26
N ALA A 143 6.34 9.71 6.56
CA ALA A 143 6.32 9.79 5.10
C ALA A 143 5.95 11.20 4.62
N ASP A 144 6.68 11.68 3.62
CA ASP A 144 6.48 13.02 3.01
C ASP A 144 5.24 13.09 2.09
N CYS A 145 4.30 12.15 2.21
CA CYS A 145 3.12 12.04 1.35
C CYS A 145 1.87 11.59 2.13
N LEU A 146 0.70 11.63 1.49
CA LEU A 146 -0.53 11.11 2.09
C LEU A 146 -0.37 9.61 2.36
N THR A 147 -0.40 9.22 3.63
CA THR A 147 -0.21 7.81 4.02
C THR A 147 -1.51 7.21 4.58
N LEU A 148 -1.90 6.08 4.01
CA LEU A 148 -3.16 5.38 4.28
C LEU A 148 -2.85 3.95 4.71
N ALA A 149 -3.22 3.60 5.93
CA ALA A 149 -3.15 2.23 6.42
C ALA A 149 -4.53 1.57 6.34
N VAL A 150 -4.62 0.43 5.66
CA VAL A 150 -5.88 -0.18 5.24
C VAL A 150 -5.99 -1.57 5.83
N ARG A 151 -7.15 -1.88 6.40
CA ARG A 151 -7.50 -3.25 6.83
C ARG A 151 -8.89 -3.63 6.34
N LYS A 152 -9.03 -4.85 5.84
CA LYS A 152 -10.35 -5.43 5.57
C LYS A 152 -11.06 -5.77 6.87
N GLN A 153 -12.33 -5.41 6.97
CA GLN A 153 -13.16 -5.77 8.10
C GLN A 153 -13.58 -7.25 8.00
N SER A 154 -13.42 -7.99 9.09
CA SER A 154 -13.77 -9.42 9.18
C SER A 154 -15.18 -9.67 9.74
N GLY A 155 -15.83 -8.65 10.31
CA GLY A 155 -17.23 -8.73 10.78
C GLY A 155 -18.20 -8.56 9.61
N GLY A 156 -19.37 -9.23 9.68
CA GLY A 156 -20.31 -9.47 8.58
C GLY A 156 -20.88 -8.29 7.79
N LEU A 157 -20.48 -7.04 8.09
CA LEU A 157 -20.86 -5.84 7.35
C LEU A 157 -19.92 -5.53 6.17
N GLY A 158 -18.82 -6.27 6.01
CA GLY A 158 -17.88 -6.05 4.90
C GLY A 158 -17.13 -4.71 4.99
N GLY A 159 -16.41 -4.36 3.92
CA GLY A 159 -15.71 -3.07 3.79
C GLY A 159 -14.29 -3.01 4.38
N TYR A 160 -13.78 -1.78 4.45
CA TYR A 160 -12.41 -1.47 4.84
C TYR A 160 -12.38 -0.39 5.92
N LEU A 161 -11.45 -0.53 6.86
CA LEU A 161 -11.10 0.52 7.80
C LEU A 161 -9.78 1.14 7.35
N VAL A 162 -9.75 2.46 7.36
CA VAL A 162 -8.60 3.25 6.96
C VAL A 162 -8.11 4.07 8.14
N SER A 163 -6.80 4.16 8.27
CA SER A 163 -6.12 5.00 9.24
C SER A 163 -5.16 5.94 8.51
N THR A 164 -5.19 7.21 8.87
CA THR A 164 -4.29 8.25 8.40
C THR A 164 -3.54 8.87 9.59
N ARG A 165 -2.81 9.95 9.32
CA ARG A 165 -2.17 10.77 10.37
C ARG A 165 -3.18 11.42 11.30
N TRP A 166 -4.33 11.83 10.78
CA TRP A 166 -5.30 12.68 11.50
C TRP A 166 -6.49 11.89 12.03
N GLN A 167 -6.82 10.75 11.41
CA GLN A 167 -7.98 9.96 11.78
C GLN A 167 -7.65 8.47 11.70
N LYS A 168 -8.00 7.74 12.75
CA LYS A 168 -7.72 6.30 12.85
C LYS A 168 -9.01 5.49 12.69
N ASN A 169 -8.91 4.36 12.01
CA ASN A 169 -9.96 3.35 11.88
C ASN A 169 -11.33 3.89 11.44
N PHE A 170 -11.37 4.86 10.52
CA PHE A 170 -12.64 5.28 9.95
C PHE A 170 -13.06 4.30 8.86
N TRP A 171 -14.36 4.05 8.82
CA TRP A 171 -14.97 3.13 7.86
C TRP A 171 -15.30 3.88 6.59
N LEU A 172 -14.81 3.38 5.46
CA LEU A 172 -15.27 3.84 4.15
C LEU A 172 -16.30 2.84 3.67
N LEU A 173 -17.52 3.34 3.46
CA LEU A 173 -18.57 2.60 2.78
C LEU A 173 -18.05 2.21 1.39
N ALA A 174 -18.11 0.92 1.10
CA ALA A 174 -17.72 0.36 -0.20
C ALA A 174 -18.74 0.72 -1.29
#